data_AF-A0A1H6I4L1-F1
#
_entry.id   AF-A0A1H6I4L1-F1
#
_cell.length_a   1.000
_cell.length_b   1.000
_cell.length_c   1.000
_cell.angle_alpha   90.00
_cell.angle_beta   90.00
_cell.angle_gamma   90.00
#
_symmetry.space_group_name_H-M   'P 1'
#
loop_
_entity.id
_entity.type
_entity.pdbx_description
1 polymer ?
#
loop_
_entity_poly.entity_id
_entity_poly.type
_entity_poly.pdbx_seq_one_letter_code
_entity_poly.pdbx_strand_id
1 'polypeptide(L)'
;MSSNKRFDELRKIPPYAAVDHRFFLDDGGRDSRLSHLSRRERRQLKAEGRKIGEKYSRVLRDIAKSGAGFPIDKLLRAFSIEYTNRYASSGVMTQPVSFNYFEAFCSIKLFNGTLAPYAEPRPELDHLFSVPDFFDYLTAENAPKFDLRDLHELAEGLVHNFTQNGAIGDFTYLTAEGREFVISGFSMVRHENTIHWSVLGGEVLPDTEWQNRCENQTEVNTKDIPPEKRLFLTAVAEKTGGKPGAPMALEGTTTAARTIIAGETDLDLGKHVSRCYMSELENSFVIFCDDPDIFSSISESSERADRIAEMRERVESAAVMWNLAEAFFQLPSYFRFKLAISRSVVKLSGMPSPKTQKGGQGIGARYKHVSAIETSDAGNSIVRSYTSPHLAVYTEGYWRRLEPNANGTDRQGNSVVGRTWVKSHDEWRARPNEQRTVYIKSSIAAAKLQASEYLDAAQRLDKDKTTLSEKDGVLYVMRCLAMKDEVYKVGCTSKSADHRAQELSSATGVPTAFVVVESWQHPNPQGLEKGVHAMLDPYRVNQGREFFKLQYPELKRIIETEIERARHHIGGEP
;
A
#
# COMPACT_ATOMS: atom_id res chain seq x y z
N MET A 1 -25.80 3.83 0.16
CA MET A 1 -26.43 2.52 0.31
C MET A 1 -25.95 2.00 1.64
N SER A 2 -26.77 2.14 2.69
CA SER A 2 -26.27 1.94 4.05
C SER A 2 -25.74 0.53 4.23
N SER A 3 -24.75 0.35 5.11
CA SER A 3 -24.25 -0.99 5.49
C SER A 3 -25.40 -1.95 5.80
N ASN A 4 -26.53 -1.44 6.31
CA ASN A 4 -27.78 -2.20 6.50
C ASN A 4 -28.31 -2.85 5.21
N LYS A 5 -28.24 -2.21 4.04
CA LYS A 5 -28.72 -2.77 2.77
C LYS A 5 -27.77 -3.81 2.15
N ARG A 6 -26.46 -3.75 2.46
CA ARG A 6 -25.46 -4.67 1.88
C ARG A 6 -25.68 -6.12 2.31
N PHE A 7 -26.29 -6.33 3.48
CA PHE A 7 -26.55 -7.64 4.05
C PHE A 7 -28.03 -8.09 3.98
N ASP A 8 -28.89 -7.35 3.27
CA ASP A 8 -30.33 -7.67 3.20
C ASP A 8 -30.60 -9.08 2.67
N GLU A 9 -29.80 -9.55 1.72
CA GLU A 9 -29.91 -10.92 1.21
C GLU A 9 -29.56 -11.98 2.26
N LEU A 10 -28.57 -11.72 3.11
CA LEU A 10 -28.19 -12.65 4.18
C LEU A 10 -29.27 -12.74 5.26
N ARG A 11 -30.03 -11.67 5.49
CA ARG A 11 -31.14 -11.65 6.47
C ARG A 11 -32.30 -12.57 6.09
N LYS A 12 -32.43 -12.91 4.81
CA LYS A 12 -33.45 -13.87 4.34
C LYS A 12 -33.09 -15.32 4.69
N ILE A 13 -31.87 -15.57 5.15
CA ILE A 13 -31.38 -16.92 5.45
C ILE A 13 -31.87 -17.31 6.85
N PRO A 14 -32.55 -18.47 6.98
CA PRO A 14 -33.01 -18.95 8.28
C PRO A 14 -31.84 -19.21 9.24
N PRO A 15 -32.00 -18.95 10.55
CA PRO A 15 -30.92 -19.14 11.54
C PRO A 15 -30.30 -20.54 11.51
N TYR A 16 -31.10 -21.59 11.30
CA TYR A 16 -30.59 -22.96 11.23
C TYR A 16 -29.70 -23.25 10.01
N ALA A 17 -29.79 -22.43 8.96
CA ALA A 17 -28.96 -22.50 7.75
C ALA A 17 -27.77 -21.52 7.80
N ALA A 18 -27.79 -20.58 8.75
CA ALA A 18 -26.74 -19.58 8.94
C ALA A 18 -25.48 -20.16 9.61
N VAL A 19 -25.66 -21.19 10.44
CA VAL A 19 -24.59 -21.86 11.21
C VAL A 19 -23.91 -22.98 10.44
N ASP A 20 -22.71 -23.35 10.90
CA ASP A 20 -21.94 -24.44 10.32
C ASP A 20 -22.68 -25.78 10.43
N HIS A 21 -22.84 -26.47 9.29
CA HIS A 21 -23.55 -27.76 9.25
C HIS A 21 -22.87 -28.84 10.10
N ARG A 22 -21.57 -28.70 10.39
CA ARG A 22 -20.81 -29.66 11.22
C ARG A 22 -21.27 -29.75 12.66
N PHE A 23 -21.96 -28.73 13.17
CA PHE A 23 -22.60 -28.79 14.50
C PHE A 23 -23.68 -29.86 14.60
N PHE A 24 -24.19 -30.35 13.47
CA PHE A 24 -25.29 -31.30 13.41
C PHE A 24 -24.87 -32.71 13.01
N LEU A 25 -23.57 -32.97 12.84
CA LEU A 25 -23.09 -34.30 12.47
C LEU A 25 -23.05 -35.21 13.71
N ASP A 26 -23.53 -36.45 13.56
CA ASP A 26 -23.33 -37.52 14.55
C ASP A 26 -21.90 -38.11 14.46
N ASP A 27 -21.56 -39.02 15.38
CA ASP A 27 -20.25 -39.72 15.40
C ASP A 27 -19.94 -40.48 14.10
N GLY A 28 -20.98 -40.79 13.30
CA GLY A 28 -20.86 -41.41 11.98
C GLY A 28 -20.78 -40.41 10.81
N GLY A 29 -20.68 -39.10 11.09
CA GLY A 29 -20.63 -38.04 10.09
C GLY A 29 -21.97 -37.79 9.37
N ARG A 30 -23.09 -38.23 9.92
CA ARG A 30 -24.43 -38.03 9.33
C ARG A 30 -25.11 -36.85 9.98
N ASP A 31 -25.75 -36.03 9.16
CA ASP A 31 -26.52 -34.88 9.64
C ASP A 31 -27.78 -35.33 10.39
N SER A 32 -27.78 -35.13 11.70
CA SER A 32 -28.85 -35.47 12.64
C SER A 32 -30.19 -34.82 12.28
N ARG A 33 -30.19 -33.65 11.62
CA ARG A 33 -31.41 -32.96 11.16
C ARG A 33 -32.16 -33.74 10.09
N LEU A 34 -31.47 -34.63 9.37
CA LEU A 34 -32.04 -35.45 8.32
C LEU A 34 -32.58 -36.80 8.84
N SER A 35 -32.38 -37.12 10.13
CA SER A 35 -32.71 -38.43 10.70
C SER A 35 -34.22 -38.74 10.69
N HIS A 36 -35.06 -37.72 10.90
CA HIS A 36 -36.52 -37.83 10.91
C HIS A 36 -37.16 -37.87 9.51
N LEU A 37 -36.37 -37.65 8.45
CA LEU A 37 -36.87 -37.60 7.08
C LEU A 37 -36.92 -38.98 6.42
N SER A 38 -37.98 -39.21 5.64
CA SER A 38 -38.11 -40.41 4.83
C SER A 38 -36.96 -40.53 3.82
N ARG A 39 -36.70 -41.75 3.35
CA ARG A 39 -35.69 -41.99 2.30
C ARG A 39 -35.97 -41.18 1.02
N ARG A 40 -37.25 -40.94 0.70
CA ARG A 40 -37.67 -40.16 -0.47
C ARG A 40 -37.29 -38.69 -0.31
N GLU A 41 -37.61 -38.08 0.83
CA GLU A 41 -37.27 -36.68 1.13
C GLU A 41 -35.76 -36.46 1.16
N ARG A 42 -35.00 -37.37 1.82
CA ARG A 42 -33.53 -37.30 1.83
C ARG A 42 -32.92 -37.37 0.42
N ARG A 43 -33.49 -38.20 -0.46
CA ARG A 43 -33.06 -38.28 -1.87
C ARG A 43 -33.38 -37.00 -2.64
N GLN A 44 -34.55 -36.41 -2.40
CA GLN A 44 -34.94 -35.13 -3.01
C GLN A 44 -34.00 -34.01 -2.58
N LEU A 45 -33.76 -33.84 -1.27
CA LEU A 45 -32.83 -32.84 -0.74
C LEU A 45 -31.40 -33.02 -1.30
N LYS A 46 -30.93 -34.27 -1.41
CA LYS A 46 -29.62 -34.56 -2.02
C LYS A 46 -29.56 -34.13 -3.49
N ALA A 47 -30.64 -34.33 -4.25
CA ALA A 47 -30.72 -33.92 -5.65
C ALA A 47 -30.76 -32.38 -5.79
N GLU A 48 -31.53 -31.70 -4.93
CA GLU A 48 -31.57 -30.23 -4.87
C GLU A 48 -30.23 -29.63 -4.45
N GLY A 49 -29.57 -30.20 -3.43
CA GLY A 49 -28.23 -29.82 -3.01
C GLY A 49 -27.18 -29.95 -4.12
N ARG A 50 -27.27 -31.00 -4.94
CA ARG A 50 -26.41 -31.14 -6.14
C ARG A 50 -26.61 -29.99 -7.13
N LYS A 51 -27.87 -29.62 -7.41
CA LYS A 51 -28.18 -28.48 -8.30
C LYS A 51 -27.62 -27.16 -7.75
N ILE A 52 -27.69 -26.94 -6.44
CA ILE A 52 -27.09 -25.76 -5.79
C ILE A 52 -25.55 -25.81 -5.90
N GLY A 53 -24.94 -26.98 -5.68
CA GLY A 53 -23.50 -27.18 -5.86
C GLY A 53 -23.04 -26.84 -7.28
N GLU A 54 -23.79 -27.24 -8.31
CA GLU A 54 -23.51 -26.87 -9.70
C GLU A 54 -23.58 -25.36 -9.95
N LYS A 55 -24.53 -24.66 -9.29
CA LYS A 55 -24.60 -23.18 -9.33
C LYS A 55 -23.36 -22.54 -8.69
N TYR A 56 -22.92 -23.04 -7.53
CA TYR A 56 -21.67 -22.59 -6.91
C TYR A 56 -20.45 -22.82 -7.80
N SER A 57 -20.29 -24.04 -8.35
CA SER A 57 -19.19 -24.34 -9.27
C SER A 57 -19.20 -23.46 -10.53
N ARG A 58 -20.38 -23.01 -10.98
CA ARG A 58 -20.48 -22.06 -12.09
C ARG A 58 -20.04 -20.66 -11.66
N VAL A 59 -20.61 -20.11 -10.59
CA VAL A 59 -20.30 -18.74 -10.16
C VAL A 59 -18.84 -18.58 -9.77
N LEU A 60 -18.24 -19.56 -9.08
CA LEU A 60 -16.83 -19.52 -8.72
C LEU A 60 -15.92 -19.49 -9.97
N ARG A 61 -16.27 -20.26 -11.01
CA ARG A 61 -15.55 -20.22 -12.29
C ARG A 61 -15.74 -18.90 -13.03
N ASP A 62 -16.93 -18.31 -12.94
CA ASP A 62 -17.23 -17.03 -13.59
C ASP A 62 -16.47 -15.88 -12.91
N ILE A 63 -16.44 -15.86 -11.57
CA ILE A 63 -15.64 -14.90 -10.79
C ILE A 63 -14.16 -15.04 -11.13
N ALA A 64 -13.61 -16.25 -11.10
CA ALA A 64 -12.20 -16.51 -11.40
C ALA A 64 -11.77 -16.08 -12.81
N LYS A 65 -12.70 -16.03 -13.76
CA LYS A 65 -12.47 -15.63 -15.16
C LYS A 65 -12.91 -14.19 -15.46
N SER A 66 -13.14 -13.38 -14.43
CA SER A 66 -13.56 -11.98 -14.57
C SER A 66 -12.45 -11.02 -14.14
N GLY A 67 -12.57 -9.74 -14.51
CA GLY A 67 -11.63 -8.69 -14.11
C GLY A 67 -10.71 -8.25 -15.26
N ALA A 68 -9.81 -7.32 -14.93
CA ALA A 68 -8.79 -6.83 -15.85
C ALA A 68 -7.51 -7.69 -15.79
N GLY A 69 -7.31 -8.44 -14.70
CA GLY A 69 -6.19 -9.38 -14.56
C GLY A 69 -4.93 -8.76 -13.95
N PHE A 70 -5.01 -7.54 -13.42
CA PHE A 70 -3.98 -6.96 -12.55
C PHE A 70 -4.03 -7.62 -11.16
N PRO A 71 -2.92 -7.60 -10.39
CA PRO A 71 -2.89 -8.23 -9.07
C PRO A 71 -3.95 -7.68 -8.10
N ILE A 72 -4.25 -6.39 -8.17
CA ILE A 72 -5.21 -5.74 -7.28
C ILE A 72 -6.66 -6.16 -7.56
N ASP A 73 -7.09 -6.30 -8.82
CA ASP A 73 -8.45 -6.79 -9.10
C ASP A 73 -8.55 -8.31 -8.88
N LYS A 74 -7.48 -9.07 -9.17
CA LYS A 74 -7.37 -10.50 -8.82
C LYS A 74 -7.55 -10.75 -7.33
N LEU A 75 -7.03 -9.87 -6.47
CA LEU A 75 -7.24 -9.94 -5.01
C LEU A 75 -8.74 -9.91 -4.65
N LEU A 76 -9.52 -9.02 -5.28
CA LEU A 76 -10.98 -8.94 -5.04
C LEU A 76 -11.71 -10.22 -5.47
N ARG A 77 -11.23 -10.90 -6.53
CA ARG A 77 -11.75 -12.21 -6.95
C ARG A 77 -11.42 -13.28 -5.93
N ALA A 78 -10.17 -13.34 -5.47
CA ALA A 78 -9.73 -14.30 -4.48
C ALA A 78 -10.58 -14.23 -3.21
N PHE A 79 -10.84 -13.02 -2.70
CA PHE A 79 -11.74 -12.82 -1.57
C PHE A 79 -13.20 -13.19 -1.88
N SER A 80 -13.73 -12.79 -3.04
CA SER A 80 -15.11 -13.16 -3.42
C SER A 80 -15.31 -14.68 -3.53
N ILE A 81 -14.30 -15.38 -4.05
CA ILE A 81 -14.24 -16.85 -4.14
C ILE A 81 -14.21 -17.45 -2.73
N GLU A 82 -13.34 -16.96 -1.84
CA GLU A 82 -13.24 -17.44 -0.47
C GLU A 82 -14.55 -17.23 0.31
N TYR A 83 -15.16 -16.06 0.20
CA TYR A 83 -16.43 -15.75 0.89
C TYR A 83 -17.56 -16.61 0.38
N THR A 84 -17.65 -16.81 -0.94
CA THR A 84 -18.60 -17.72 -1.57
C THR A 84 -18.36 -19.17 -1.17
N ASN A 85 -17.10 -19.60 -1.08
CA ASN A 85 -16.74 -20.94 -0.64
C ASN A 85 -17.22 -21.19 0.80
N ARG A 86 -16.97 -20.25 1.71
CA ARG A 86 -17.46 -20.33 3.10
C ARG A 86 -18.97 -20.37 3.20
N TYR A 87 -19.67 -19.53 2.43
CA TYR A 87 -21.13 -19.60 2.33
C TYR A 87 -21.61 -20.99 1.91
N ALA A 88 -20.97 -21.57 0.89
CA ALA A 88 -21.33 -22.88 0.37
C ALA A 88 -20.99 -24.03 1.35
N SER A 89 -19.87 -23.93 2.07
CA SER A 89 -19.32 -25.03 2.87
C SER A 89 -19.76 -25.01 4.34
N SER A 90 -20.06 -23.85 4.91
CA SER A 90 -20.14 -23.69 6.37
C SER A 90 -21.09 -22.62 6.87
N GLY A 91 -21.92 -22.05 6.00
CA GLY A 91 -22.92 -21.05 6.37
C GLY A 91 -22.37 -19.63 6.40
N VAL A 92 -23.16 -18.69 6.93
CA VAL A 92 -22.85 -17.25 6.87
C VAL A 92 -22.06 -16.74 8.06
N MET A 93 -22.10 -17.46 9.19
CA MET A 93 -21.41 -17.05 10.43
C MET A 93 -19.90 -17.34 10.41
N THR A 94 -19.41 -18.05 9.40
CA THR A 94 -18.01 -18.47 9.30
C THR A 94 -17.11 -17.51 8.53
N GLN A 95 -17.60 -16.32 8.14
CA GLN A 95 -16.80 -15.37 7.37
C GLN A 95 -15.55 -14.91 8.15
N PRO A 96 -14.39 -14.75 7.47
CA PRO A 96 -13.12 -14.42 8.10
C PRO A 96 -13.05 -12.93 8.47
N VAL A 97 -12.03 -12.53 9.25
CA VAL A 97 -11.82 -11.12 9.61
C VAL A 97 -11.63 -10.23 8.38
N SER A 98 -11.02 -10.74 7.29
CA SER A 98 -10.88 -9.99 6.04
C SER A 98 -12.23 -9.54 5.45
N PHE A 99 -13.32 -10.30 5.70
CA PHE A 99 -14.66 -9.96 5.24
C PHE A 99 -15.12 -8.59 5.77
N ASN A 100 -14.67 -8.21 6.97
CA ASN A 100 -14.97 -6.92 7.61
C ASN A 100 -14.52 -5.74 6.74
N TYR A 101 -13.43 -5.93 6.00
CA TYR A 101 -12.78 -4.90 5.19
C TYR A 101 -13.16 -5.00 3.71
N PHE A 102 -13.46 -6.22 3.23
CA PHE A 102 -13.67 -6.49 1.81
C PHE A 102 -15.13 -6.78 1.40
N GLU A 103 -16.08 -6.96 2.33
CA GLU A 103 -17.50 -7.13 1.98
C GLU A 103 -18.03 -5.95 1.16
N ALA A 104 -17.53 -4.74 1.44
CA ALA A 104 -17.92 -3.53 0.74
C ALA A 104 -17.57 -3.54 -0.76
N PHE A 105 -16.59 -4.36 -1.16
CA PHE A 105 -16.19 -4.58 -2.56
C PHE A 105 -17.01 -5.68 -3.23
N CYS A 106 -17.87 -6.37 -2.48
CA CYS A 106 -18.68 -7.48 -2.96
C CYS A 106 -20.15 -7.07 -3.15
N SER A 107 -20.81 -7.71 -4.10
CA SER A 107 -22.26 -7.80 -4.19
C SER A 107 -22.69 -9.16 -3.65
N ILE A 108 -23.40 -9.16 -2.53
CA ILE A 108 -23.90 -10.38 -1.89
C ILE A 108 -25.31 -10.64 -2.44
N LYS A 109 -25.52 -11.84 -3.00
CA LYS A 109 -26.75 -12.23 -3.69
C LYS A 109 -27.18 -13.63 -3.30
N LEU A 110 -28.46 -13.93 -3.48
CA LEU A 110 -28.98 -15.30 -3.41
C LEU A 110 -29.11 -15.87 -4.83
N PHE A 111 -28.85 -17.16 -5.00
CA PHE A 111 -29.18 -17.81 -6.27
C PHE A 111 -30.69 -17.79 -6.50
N ASN A 112 -31.10 -17.51 -7.75
CA ASN A 112 -32.51 -17.45 -8.10
C ASN A 112 -33.26 -18.74 -7.68
N GLY A 113 -34.37 -18.56 -6.97
CA GLY A 113 -35.21 -19.62 -6.43
C GLY A 113 -34.62 -20.39 -5.25
N THR A 114 -33.55 -19.90 -4.60
CA THR A 114 -32.95 -20.53 -3.41
C THR A 114 -32.57 -19.49 -2.36
N LEU A 115 -32.18 -19.95 -1.17
CA LEU A 115 -31.63 -19.13 -0.09
C LEU A 115 -30.11 -19.28 0.03
N ALA A 116 -29.45 -19.81 -1.01
CA ALA A 116 -28.01 -20.06 -1.01
C ALA A 116 -27.27 -18.78 -1.45
N PRO A 117 -26.46 -18.15 -0.56
CA PRO A 117 -25.79 -16.90 -0.85
C PRO A 117 -24.47 -17.10 -1.59
N TYR A 118 -24.07 -16.11 -2.36
CA TYR A 118 -22.74 -15.97 -2.94
C TYR A 118 -22.31 -14.50 -2.95
N ALA A 119 -21.00 -14.28 -2.94
CA ALA A 119 -20.38 -12.97 -3.07
C ALA A 119 -19.65 -12.89 -4.41
N GLU A 120 -19.94 -11.86 -5.20
CA GLU A 120 -19.20 -11.55 -6.42
C GLU A 120 -18.61 -10.13 -6.35
N PRO A 121 -17.52 -9.83 -7.07
CA PRO A 121 -17.02 -8.47 -7.13
C PRO A 121 -18.09 -7.48 -7.63
N ARG A 122 -18.11 -6.29 -7.04
CA ARG A 122 -18.96 -5.19 -7.53
C ARG A 122 -18.49 -4.71 -8.91
N PRO A 123 -19.29 -3.90 -9.62
CA PRO A 123 -18.83 -3.22 -10.83
C PRO A 123 -17.52 -2.46 -10.56
N GLU A 124 -16.60 -2.52 -11.51
CA GLU A 124 -15.23 -2.01 -11.36
C GLU A 124 -14.80 -1.15 -12.54
N LEU A 125 -14.07 -0.08 -12.24
CA LEU A 125 -13.30 0.71 -13.17
C LEU A 125 -11.80 0.56 -12.88
N ASP A 126 -11.04 0.12 -13.87
CA ASP A 126 -9.59 -0.09 -13.75
C ASP A 126 -8.82 1.06 -14.39
N HIS A 127 -7.77 1.48 -13.70
CA HIS A 127 -6.95 2.63 -14.03
C HIS A 127 -5.47 2.26 -13.97
N LEU A 128 -4.71 2.88 -14.85
CA LEU A 128 -3.26 2.76 -14.96
C LEU A 128 -2.64 4.14 -14.84
N PHE A 129 -1.73 4.33 -13.89
CA PHE A 129 -1.13 5.64 -13.62
C PHE A 129 0.40 5.62 -13.61
N SER A 130 0.99 6.72 -14.06
CA SER A 130 2.43 6.98 -13.98
C SER A 130 2.78 7.42 -12.56
N VAL A 131 3.64 6.65 -11.88
CA VAL A 131 4.11 6.99 -10.53
C VAL A 131 4.81 8.36 -10.49
N PRO A 132 5.79 8.67 -11.37
CA PRO A 132 6.45 9.99 -11.34
C PRO A 132 5.47 11.14 -11.47
N ASP A 133 4.56 11.07 -12.45
CA ASP A 133 3.60 12.14 -12.73
C ASP A 133 2.56 12.32 -11.62
N PHE A 134 2.13 11.22 -11.00
CA PHE A 134 1.23 11.28 -9.85
C PHE A 134 1.88 11.97 -8.65
N PHE A 135 3.14 11.63 -8.33
CA PHE A 135 3.85 12.27 -7.22
C PHE A 135 4.27 13.73 -7.54
N ASP A 136 4.52 14.06 -8.81
CA ASP A 136 4.65 15.44 -9.27
C ASP A 136 3.35 16.22 -9.04
N TYR A 137 2.20 15.62 -9.37
CA TYR A 137 0.89 16.21 -9.11
C TYR A 137 0.66 16.46 -7.60
N LEU A 138 1.00 15.50 -6.74
CA LEU A 138 0.83 15.65 -5.29
C LEU A 138 1.66 16.76 -4.66
N THR A 139 2.81 17.08 -5.27
CA THR A 139 3.78 18.04 -4.72
C THR A 139 3.79 19.39 -5.44
N ALA A 140 3.05 19.51 -6.56
CA ALA A 140 2.97 20.73 -7.33
C ALA A 140 2.20 21.83 -6.58
N GLU A 141 2.78 23.02 -6.48
CA GLU A 141 2.14 24.19 -5.84
C GLU A 141 0.82 24.60 -6.50
N ASN A 142 0.70 24.32 -7.81
CA ASN A 142 -0.47 24.67 -8.63
C ASN A 142 -1.50 23.53 -8.76
N ALA A 143 -1.28 22.39 -8.10
CA ALA A 143 -2.27 21.33 -8.11
C ALA A 143 -3.52 21.73 -7.31
N PRO A 144 -4.73 21.28 -7.70
CA PRO A 144 -5.93 21.47 -6.91
C PRO A 144 -5.72 20.97 -5.48
N LYS A 145 -6.07 21.80 -4.49
CA LYS A 145 -6.08 21.36 -3.08
C LYS A 145 -7.11 20.25 -2.93
N PHE A 146 -6.68 19.12 -2.36
CA PHE A 146 -7.54 17.97 -2.10
C PHE A 146 -8.16 18.05 -0.70
N ASP A 147 -9.47 17.87 -0.63
CA ASP A 147 -10.20 17.55 0.59
C ASP A 147 -10.69 16.09 0.49
N LEU A 148 -10.62 15.32 1.59
CA LEU A 148 -11.19 13.97 1.63
C LEU A 148 -12.66 13.94 1.21
N ARG A 149 -13.41 15.01 1.48
CA ARG A 149 -14.81 15.15 1.07
C ARG A 149 -15.01 15.17 -0.43
N ASP A 150 -13.97 15.47 -1.23
CA ASP A 150 -14.03 15.38 -2.70
C ASP A 150 -14.34 13.94 -3.15
N LEU A 151 -14.03 12.93 -2.33
CA LEU A 151 -14.36 11.54 -2.61
C LEU A 151 -15.87 11.26 -2.60
N HIS A 152 -16.71 12.14 -2.03
CA HIS A 152 -18.17 12.03 -2.15
C HIS A 152 -18.66 12.04 -3.61
N GLU A 153 -17.87 12.62 -4.51
CA GLU A 153 -18.17 12.64 -5.95
C GLU A 153 -18.04 11.26 -6.62
N LEU A 154 -17.41 10.27 -5.95
CA LEU A 154 -17.33 8.91 -6.44
C LEU A 154 -18.72 8.25 -6.51
N ALA A 155 -18.95 7.47 -7.56
CA ALA A 155 -20.20 6.75 -7.73
C ALA A 155 -20.39 5.73 -6.59
N GLU A 156 -21.61 5.68 -6.05
CA GLU A 156 -21.98 4.77 -4.96
C GLU A 156 -21.74 3.31 -5.36
N GLY A 157 -20.93 2.60 -4.59
CA GLY A 157 -20.71 1.17 -4.77
C GLY A 157 -19.95 0.77 -6.03
N LEU A 158 -19.36 1.72 -6.76
CA LEU A 158 -18.46 1.45 -7.88
C LEU A 158 -17.03 1.31 -7.36
N VAL A 159 -16.38 0.19 -7.67
CA VAL A 159 -14.99 -0.04 -7.26
C VAL A 159 -14.05 0.63 -8.26
N HIS A 160 -13.11 1.42 -7.77
CA HIS A 160 -12.03 2.00 -8.57
C HIS A 160 -10.73 1.28 -8.23
N ASN A 161 -10.17 0.58 -9.21
CA ASN A 161 -8.87 -0.09 -9.11
C ASN A 161 -7.83 0.78 -9.82
N PHE A 162 -6.67 0.94 -9.20
CA PHE A 162 -5.53 1.69 -9.72
C PHE A 162 -4.27 0.83 -9.66
N THR A 163 -3.62 0.69 -10.80
CA THR A 163 -2.37 -0.06 -10.95
C THR A 163 -1.29 0.85 -11.48
N GLN A 164 -0.06 0.64 -11.01
CA GLN A 164 1.09 1.41 -11.47
C GLN A 164 1.48 0.98 -12.88
N ASN A 165 1.90 1.94 -13.70
CA ASN A 165 2.55 1.65 -14.98
C ASN A 165 4.00 1.22 -14.76
N GLY A 166 4.44 0.22 -15.52
CA GLY A 166 5.80 -0.32 -15.47
C GLY A 166 5.88 -1.67 -14.75
N ALA A 167 7.10 -2.10 -14.47
CA ALA A 167 7.36 -3.28 -13.66
C ALA A 167 7.26 -2.95 -12.17
N ILE A 168 6.89 -3.94 -11.37
CA ILE A 168 6.64 -3.77 -9.92
C ILE A 168 7.85 -3.23 -9.14
N GLY A 169 9.07 -3.47 -9.64
CA GLY A 169 10.33 -3.00 -9.05
C GLY A 169 10.82 -1.67 -9.60
N ASP A 170 10.11 -1.03 -10.55
CA ASP A 170 10.53 0.25 -11.14
C ASP A 170 10.57 1.37 -10.09
N PHE A 171 9.68 1.26 -9.09
CA PHE A 171 9.58 2.18 -7.97
C PHE A 171 9.50 1.44 -6.64
N THR A 172 10.27 1.92 -5.67
CA THR A 172 10.21 1.46 -4.28
C THR A 172 9.90 2.63 -3.34
N TYR A 173 9.33 2.29 -2.20
CA TYR A 173 8.77 3.24 -1.23
C TYR A 173 9.31 2.96 0.16
N LEU A 174 9.73 4.00 0.88
CA LEU A 174 10.31 3.86 2.22
C LEU A 174 10.10 5.13 3.03
N THR A 175 10.12 5.01 4.35
CA THR A 175 10.31 6.15 5.26
C THR A 175 11.80 6.27 5.63
N ALA A 176 12.20 7.26 6.43
CA ALA A 176 13.61 7.46 6.77
C ALA A 176 14.19 6.32 7.65
N GLU A 177 13.36 5.68 8.46
CA GLU A 177 13.75 4.56 9.34
C GLU A 177 13.01 3.24 9.00
N GLY A 178 12.10 3.27 8.03
CA GLY A 178 11.25 2.14 7.68
C GLY A 178 11.85 1.23 6.61
N ARG A 179 11.25 0.05 6.47
CA ARG A 179 11.58 -0.89 5.40
C ARG A 179 11.13 -0.37 4.04
N GLU A 180 11.73 -0.96 3.02
CA GLU A 180 11.35 -0.71 1.64
C GLU A 180 10.14 -1.56 1.24
N PHE A 181 9.23 -0.96 0.50
CA PHE A 181 8.03 -1.57 -0.03
C PHE A 181 7.96 -1.37 -1.53
N VAL A 182 7.38 -2.34 -2.22
CA VAL A 182 6.86 -2.20 -3.59
C VAL A 182 5.34 -2.19 -3.54
N ILE A 183 4.68 -1.46 -4.44
CA ILE A 183 3.22 -1.36 -4.47
C ILE A 183 2.70 -1.82 -5.83
N SER A 184 1.79 -2.78 -5.81
CA SER A 184 1.17 -3.32 -7.03
C SER A 184 -0.10 -2.58 -7.41
N GLY A 185 -0.91 -2.17 -6.44
CA GLY A 185 -2.11 -1.42 -6.74
C GLY A 185 -2.90 -0.97 -5.52
N PHE A 186 -3.93 -0.20 -5.81
CA PHE A 186 -4.84 0.39 -4.85
C PHE A 186 -6.28 0.23 -5.33
N SER A 187 -7.20 -0.09 -4.42
CA SER A 187 -8.63 -0.15 -4.71
C SER A 187 -9.40 0.65 -3.69
N MET A 188 -10.48 1.28 -4.14
CA MET A 188 -11.43 1.94 -3.24
C MET A 188 -12.88 1.86 -3.73
N VAL A 189 -13.81 1.91 -2.80
CA VAL A 189 -15.26 1.93 -3.06
C VAL A 189 -15.96 2.81 -2.03
N ARG A 190 -16.75 3.77 -2.51
CA ARG A 190 -17.54 4.65 -1.63
C ARG A 190 -18.89 4.02 -1.31
N HIS A 191 -19.27 4.09 -0.04
CA HIS A 191 -20.63 3.84 0.42
C HIS A 191 -21.06 4.94 1.36
N GLU A 192 -22.04 5.73 0.96
CA GLU A 192 -22.50 6.88 1.76
C GLU A 192 -21.33 7.79 2.13
N ASN A 193 -21.11 8.05 3.42
CA ASN A 193 -20.05 8.90 3.93
C ASN A 193 -18.75 8.16 4.24
N THR A 194 -18.64 6.88 3.90
CA THR A 194 -17.41 6.12 4.12
C THR A 194 -16.80 5.63 2.82
N ILE A 195 -15.47 5.55 2.82
CA ILE A 195 -14.71 4.91 1.76
C ILE A 195 -13.99 3.68 2.33
N HIS A 196 -14.23 2.54 1.69
CA HIS A 196 -13.48 1.32 1.95
C HIS A 196 -12.37 1.23 0.92
N TRP A 197 -11.16 0.90 1.35
CA TRP A 197 -9.98 0.93 0.50
C TRP A 197 -8.97 -0.16 0.85
N SER A 198 -8.12 -0.51 -0.10
CA SER A 198 -7.02 -1.46 0.11
C SER A 198 -5.81 -1.13 -0.76
N VAL A 199 -4.61 -1.33 -0.22
CA VAL A 199 -3.34 -1.30 -0.97
C VAL A 199 -2.77 -2.71 -1.01
N LEU A 200 -2.41 -3.18 -2.20
CA LEU A 200 -1.63 -4.39 -2.40
C LEU A 200 -0.18 -4.00 -2.68
N GLY A 201 0.74 -4.53 -1.90
CA GLY A 201 2.17 -4.32 -2.07
C GLY A 201 2.98 -5.48 -1.52
N GLY A 202 4.27 -5.23 -1.29
CA GLY A 202 5.17 -6.20 -0.71
C GLY A 202 6.26 -5.56 0.11
N GLU A 203 6.39 -6.01 1.36
CA GLU A 203 7.52 -5.69 2.25
C GLU A 203 8.76 -6.37 1.66
N VAL A 204 9.76 -5.59 1.22
CA VAL A 204 10.99 -6.15 0.63
C VAL A 204 11.85 -6.73 1.74
N LEU A 205 12.00 -8.06 1.74
CA LEU A 205 12.76 -8.78 2.76
C LEU A 205 14.17 -9.12 2.28
N PRO A 206 15.18 -9.05 3.16
CA PRO A 206 16.47 -9.71 2.92
C PRO A 206 16.27 -11.21 2.70
N ASP A 207 17.10 -11.81 1.85
CA ASP A 207 17.03 -13.25 1.56
C ASP A 207 17.07 -14.11 2.83
N THR A 208 17.91 -13.74 3.80
CA THR A 208 18.03 -14.46 5.08
C THR A 208 16.74 -14.43 5.89
N GLU A 209 16.05 -13.29 5.92
CA GLU A 209 14.75 -13.16 6.60
C GLU A 209 13.66 -13.91 5.85
N TRP A 210 13.65 -13.84 4.51
CA TRP A 210 12.73 -14.60 3.67
C TRP A 210 12.83 -16.09 3.94
N GLN A 211 14.06 -16.64 3.93
CA GLN A 211 14.29 -18.06 4.22
C GLN A 211 13.86 -18.43 5.65
N ASN A 212 14.18 -17.59 6.63
CA ASN A 212 13.74 -17.82 8.01
C ASN A 212 12.21 -17.91 8.11
N ARG A 213 11.46 -17.02 7.44
CA ARG A 213 9.99 -17.05 7.41
C ARG A 213 9.44 -18.28 6.65
N CYS A 214 10.20 -18.82 5.69
CA CYS A 214 9.84 -20.08 5.02
C CYS A 214 10.01 -21.30 5.96
N GLU A 215 11.06 -21.28 6.80
CA GLU A 215 11.40 -22.40 7.69
C GLU A 215 10.61 -22.38 9.01
N ASN A 216 10.30 -21.19 9.55
CA ASN A 216 9.71 -21.01 10.87
C ASN A 216 8.25 -20.54 10.79
N GLN A 217 7.33 -21.50 10.70
CA GLN A 217 5.89 -21.25 10.73
C GLN A 217 5.29 -21.64 12.07
N THR A 218 4.52 -20.74 12.67
CA THR A 218 3.81 -21.01 13.93
C THR A 218 2.53 -21.78 13.67
N GLU A 219 2.27 -22.82 14.47
CA GLU A 219 1.05 -23.61 14.40
C GLU A 219 -0.18 -22.77 14.74
N VAL A 220 -1.30 -23.02 14.04
CA VAL A 220 -2.55 -22.27 14.25
C VAL A 220 -3.25 -22.78 15.51
N ASN A 221 -3.28 -21.96 16.57
CA ASN A 221 -4.05 -22.26 17.77
C ASN A 221 -5.54 -21.88 17.56
N THR A 222 -6.45 -22.84 17.77
CA THR A 222 -7.90 -22.64 17.61
C THR A 222 -8.67 -22.38 18.91
N LYS A 223 -7.99 -22.32 20.06
CA LYS A 223 -8.62 -22.22 21.39
C LYS A 223 -9.53 -20.99 21.52
N ASP A 224 -9.03 -19.83 21.10
CA ASP A 224 -9.70 -18.54 21.33
C ASP A 224 -10.56 -18.08 20.14
N ILE A 225 -10.71 -18.97 19.15
CA ILE A 225 -11.57 -18.76 17.99
C ILE A 225 -13.03 -18.84 18.44
N PRO A 226 -13.89 -17.90 18.00
CA PRO A 226 -15.32 -17.94 18.27
C PRO A 226 -15.95 -19.30 17.91
N PRO A 227 -16.84 -19.86 18.75
CA PRO A 227 -17.39 -21.20 18.55
C PRO A 227 -17.93 -21.44 17.14
N GLU A 228 -18.67 -20.47 16.59
CA GLU A 228 -19.31 -20.55 15.28
C GLU A 228 -18.33 -20.71 14.11
N LYS A 229 -17.05 -20.33 14.28
CA LYS A 229 -16.00 -20.46 13.24
C LYS A 229 -15.07 -21.65 13.46
N ARG A 230 -15.07 -22.22 14.66
CA ARG A 230 -14.07 -23.19 15.11
C ARG A 230 -14.09 -24.46 14.27
N LEU A 231 -15.27 -25.07 14.06
CA LEU A 231 -15.39 -26.31 13.27
C LEU A 231 -14.90 -26.13 11.84
N PHE A 232 -15.18 -24.97 11.21
CA PHE A 232 -14.60 -24.61 9.92
C PHE A 232 -13.10 -24.64 9.92
N LEU A 233 -12.49 -23.90 10.83
CA LEU A 233 -11.04 -23.74 10.85
C LEU A 233 -10.32 -25.02 11.27
N THR A 234 -10.86 -25.81 12.21
CA THR A 234 -10.28 -27.12 12.57
C THR A 234 -10.24 -28.06 11.38
N ALA A 235 -11.33 -28.22 10.63
CA ALA A 235 -11.34 -29.12 9.48
C ALA A 235 -10.46 -28.63 8.30
N VAL A 236 -10.19 -27.33 8.22
CA VAL A 236 -9.24 -26.77 7.25
C VAL A 236 -7.80 -27.02 7.72
N ALA A 237 -7.51 -26.77 9.00
CA ALA A 237 -6.20 -26.99 9.59
C ALA A 237 -5.78 -28.47 9.52
N GLU A 238 -6.71 -29.41 9.70
CA GLU A 238 -6.45 -30.86 9.54
C GLU A 238 -5.94 -31.21 8.13
N LYS A 239 -6.41 -30.51 7.09
CA LYS A 239 -5.97 -30.74 5.70
C LYS A 239 -4.54 -30.25 5.45
N THR A 240 -4.05 -29.31 6.25
CA THR A 240 -2.71 -28.72 6.12
C THR A 240 -1.76 -29.17 7.23
N GLY A 241 -2.17 -30.14 8.06
CA GLY A 241 -1.37 -30.61 9.20
C GLY A 241 -1.15 -29.53 10.27
N GLY A 242 -2.06 -28.56 10.39
CA GLY A 242 -2.02 -27.48 11.38
C GLY A 242 -1.03 -26.35 11.07
N LYS A 243 -0.23 -26.48 10.00
CA LYS A 243 0.83 -25.52 9.68
C LYS A 243 0.40 -24.56 8.56
N PRO A 244 0.69 -23.25 8.72
CA PRO A 244 0.66 -22.31 7.60
C PRO A 244 1.62 -22.75 6.50
N GLY A 245 1.45 -22.26 5.27
CA GLY A 245 2.43 -22.43 4.19
C GLY A 245 3.47 -21.30 4.15
N ALA A 246 4.37 -21.35 3.17
CA ALA A 246 5.41 -20.35 3.02
C ALA A 246 4.83 -18.94 2.70
N PRO A 247 5.58 -17.86 2.98
CA PRO A 247 5.20 -16.53 2.50
C PRO A 247 5.03 -16.50 0.98
N MET A 248 3.96 -15.86 0.51
CA MET A 248 3.75 -15.64 -0.91
C MET A 248 4.54 -14.41 -1.37
N ALA A 249 5.29 -14.52 -2.46
CA ALA A 249 5.94 -13.38 -3.08
C ALA A 249 4.90 -12.56 -3.87
N LEU A 250 5.03 -11.23 -3.83
CA LEU A 250 4.24 -10.36 -4.69
C LEU A 250 4.58 -10.66 -6.17
N GLU A 251 3.58 -10.65 -7.05
CA GLU A 251 3.78 -11.02 -8.44
C GLU A 251 4.83 -10.12 -9.11
N GLY A 252 5.82 -10.74 -9.74
CA GLY A 252 6.95 -10.04 -10.35
C GLY A 252 8.13 -9.78 -9.39
N THR A 253 8.09 -10.31 -8.16
CA THR A 253 9.19 -10.21 -7.18
C THR A 253 9.63 -11.57 -6.66
N THR A 254 10.78 -11.63 -5.98
CA THR A 254 11.32 -12.84 -5.36
C THR A 254 11.15 -12.85 -3.84
N THR A 255 11.42 -11.71 -3.19
CA THR A 255 11.44 -11.60 -1.71
C THR A 255 10.54 -10.50 -1.16
N ALA A 256 9.71 -9.88 -1.99
CA ALA A 256 8.71 -8.94 -1.50
C ALA A 256 7.49 -9.71 -0.99
N ALA A 257 7.34 -9.80 0.33
CA ALA A 257 6.26 -10.56 0.97
C ALA A 257 4.90 -9.92 0.67
N ARG A 258 4.03 -10.65 -0.04
CA ARG A 258 2.73 -10.18 -0.48
C ARG A 258 1.90 -9.71 0.70
N THR A 259 1.72 -8.40 0.75
CA THR A 259 1.15 -7.67 1.87
C THR A 259 -0.05 -6.88 1.39
N ILE A 260 -1.17 -7.00 2.10
CA ILE A 260 -2.37 -6.22 1.86
C ILE A 260 -2.65 -5.40 3.10
N ILE A 261 -2.81 -4.09 2.92
CA ILE A 261 -3.46 -3.27 3.92
C ILE A 261 -4.85 -2.86 3.44
N ALA A 262 -5.79 -2.75 4.36
CA ALA A 262 -7.14 -2.31 4.06
C ALA A 262 -7.71 -1.49 5.21
N GLY A 263 -8.69 -0.64 4.90
CA GLY A 263 -9.33 0.17 5.92
C GLY A 263 -10.65 0.76 5.47
N GLU A 264 -11.34 1.33 6.45
CA GLU A 264 -12.52 2.16 6.28
C GLU A 264 -12.19 3.58 6.74
N THR A 265 -12.63 4.60 6.01
CA THR A 265 -12.38 6.00 6.34
C THR A 265 -13.67 6.78 6.23
N ASP A 266 -14.00 7.53 7.28
CA ASP A 266 -15.15 8.43 7.29
C ASP A 266 -14.74 9.75 6.62
N LEU A 267 -15.40 10.07 5.51
CA LEU A 267 -15.09 11.21 4.65
C LEU A 267 -15.44 12.54 5.33
N ASP A 268 -16.45 12.56 6.20
CA ASP A 268 -16.91 13.79 6.84
C ASP A 268 -16.05 14.14 8.06
N LEU A 269 -15.65 13.11 8.83
CA LEU A 269 -14.77 13.23 9.99
C LEU A 269 -13.29 13.31 9.63
N GLY A 270 -12.90 12.83 8.45
CA GLY A 270 -11.50 12.74 8.03
C GLY A 270 -10.68 11.80 8.91
N LYS A 271 -11.28 10.68 9.35
CA LYS A 271 -10.65 9.71 10.26
C LYS A 271 -10.76 8.30 9.72
N HIS A 272 -9.71 7.50 9.92
CA HIS A 272 -9.80 6.06 9.75
C HIS A 272 -10.73 5.47 10.81
N VAL A 273 -11.70 4.67 10.38
CA VAL A 273 -12.66 3.97 11.24
C VAL A 273 -12.09 2.64 11.68
N SER A 274 -11.41 1.94 10.78
CA SER A 274 -10.75 0.65 11.02
C SER A 274 -9.60 0.44 10.04
N ARG A 275 -8.59 -0.32 10.46
CA ARG A 275 -7.40 -0.64 9.66
C ARG A 275 -6.99 -2.09 9.88
N CYS A 276 -6.53 -2.72 8.81
CA CYS A 276 -6.12 -4.10 8.78
C CYS A 276 -4.86 -4.28 7.94
N TYR A 277 -3.86 -4.93 8.51
CA TYR A 277 -2.70 -5.48 7.84
C TYR A 277 -2.92 -6.99 7.61
N MET A 278 -2.54 -7.48 6.44
CA MET A 278 -2.60 -8.90 6.10
C MET A 278 -1.33 -9.32 5.37
N SER A 279 -0.71 -10.40 5.81
CA SER A 279 0.38 -11.08 5.09
C SER A 279 -0.16 -12.36 4.48
N GLU A 280 0.01 -12.55 3.18
CA GLU A 280 -0.45 -13.75 2.47
C GLU A 280 0.60 -14.86 2.52
N LEU A 281 0.15 -16.06 2.89
CA LEU A 281 0.90 -17.31 2.88
C LEU A 281 0.23 -18.26 1.87
N GLU A 282 0.91 -19.33 1.45
CA GLU A 282 0.40 -20.26 0.41
C GLU A 282 -1.01 -20.80 0.69
N ASN A 283 -1.40 -20.94 1.95
CA ASN A 283 -2.67 -21.53 2.36
C ASN A 283 -3.49 -20.69 3.37
N SER A 284 -3.02 -19.51 3.74
CA SER A 284 -3.63 -18.71 4.81
C SER A 284 -3.25 -17.24 4.75
N PHE A 285 -3.96 -16.41 5.51
CA PHE A 285 -3.60 -15.01 5.75
C PHE A 285 -3.30 -14.83 7.23
N VAL A 286 -2.18 -14.18 7.53
CA VAL A 286 -1.90 -13.67 8.87
C VAL A 286 -2.46 -12.26 8.94
N ILE A 287 -3.44 -12.04 9.81
CA ILE A 287 -4.23 -10.81 9.86
C ILE A 287 -3.96 -10.08 11.18
N PHE A 288 -3.61 -8.80 11.09
CA PHE A 288 -3.50 -7.91 12.23
C PHE A 288 -4.38 -6.69 12.02
N CYS A 289 -5.22 -6.31 12.98
CA CYS A 289 -6.11 -5.17 12.80
C CYS A 289 -6.42 -4.43 14.10
N ASP A 290 -6.93 -3.21 13.95
CA ASP A 290 -7.30 -2.34 15.06
C ASP A 290 -8.80 -2.41 15.42
N ASP A 291 -9.47 -3.53 15.12
CA ASP A 291 -10.90 -3.76 15.38
C ASP A 291 -11.09 -4.40 16.77
N PRO A 292 -11.66 -3.68 17.78
CA PRO A 292 -11.82 -4.22 19.12
C PRO A 292 -12.72 -5.46 19.21
N ASP A 293 -13.63 -5.66 18.24
CA ASP A 293 -14.59 -6.76 18.23
C ASP A 293 -13.90 -8.13 18.17
N ILE A 294 -12.71 -8.20 17.56
CA ILE A 294 -11.95 -9.46 17.40
C ILE A 294 -11.46 -10.02 18.74
N PHE A 295 -11.32 -9.19 19.77
CA PHE A 295 -10.83 -9.59 21.08
C PHE A 295 -11.95 -9.98 22.05
N SER A 296 -13.21 -9.92 21.60
CA SER A 296 -14.38 -10.20 22.43
C SER A 296 -14.41 -11.63 22.97
N SER A 297 -13.80 -12.59 22.26
CA SER A 297 -13.72 -14.00 22.67
C SER A 297 -12.57 -14.33 23.63
N ILE A 298 -11.60 -13.42 23.84
CA ILE A 298 -10.45 -13.64 24.71
C ILE A 298 -10.84 -13.28 26.14
N SER A 299 -10.97 -14.26 27.04
CA SER A 299 -11.42 -14.03 28.41
C SER A 299 -10.33 -13.46 29.33
N GLU A 300 -9.06 -13.82 29.12
CA GLU A 300 -7.95 -13.42 29.98
C GLU A 300 -7.45 -12.01 29.63
N SER A 301 -7.40 -11.13 30.62
CA SER A 301 -7.07 -9.71 30.42
C SER A 301 -5.60 -9.47 30.05
N SER A 302 -4.67 -10.25 30.62
CA SER A 302 -3.24 -10.17 30.29
C SER A 302 -2.98 -10.64 28.86
N GLU A 303 -3.50 -11.81 28.48
CA GLU A 303 -3.39 -12.33 27.11
C GLU A 303 -3.99 -11.34 26.11
N ARG A 304 -5.15 -10.76 26.42
CA ARG A 304 -5.76 -9.72 25.58
C ARG A 304 -4.83 -8.51 25.40
N ALA A 305 -4.19 -8.03 26.47
CA ALA A 305 -3.30 -6.89 26.41
C ALA A 305 -2.05 -7.18 25.55
N ASP A 306 -1.46 -8.37 25.69
CA ASP A 306 -0.31 -8.81 24.89
C ASP A 306 -0.67 -8.89 23.40
N ARG A 307 -1.84 -9.46 23.08
CA ARG A 307 -2.35 -9.52 21.70
C ARG A 307 -2.62 -8.15 21.12
N ILE A 308 -3.18 -7.22 21.90
CA ILE A 308 -3.39 -5.83 21.45
C ILE A 308 -2.05 -5.15 21.14
N ALA A 309 -1.03 -5.35 21.98
CA ALA A 309 0.31 -4.79 21.75
C ALA A 309 0.95 -5.34 20.46
N GLU A 310 0.90 -6.66 20.26
CA GLU A 310 1.38 -7.35 19.04
C GLU A 310 0.67 -6.81 17.78
N MET A 311 -0.66 -6.70 17.83
CA MET A 311 -1.48 -6.18 16.74
C MET A 311 -1.13 -4.74 16.39
N ARG A 312 -0.96 -3.89 17.40
CA ARG A 312 -0.58 -2.48 17.22
C ARG A 312 0.78 -2.37 16.56
N GLU A 313 1.78 -3.08 17.07
CA GLU A 313 3.13 -3.06 16.50
C GLU A 313 3.12 -3.48 15.03
N ARG A 314 2.43 -4.59 14.71
CA ARG A 314 2.41 -5.10 13.34
C ARG A 314 1.61 -4.20 12.39
N VAL A 315 0.47 -3.66 12.83
CA VAL A 315 -0.29 -2.68 12.03
C VAL A 315 0.60 -1.48 11.71
N GLU A 316 1.28 -0.86 12.69
CA GLU A 316 2.12 0.32 12.43
C GLU A 316 3.39 0.00 11.63
N SER A 317 3.87 -1.25 11.60
CA SER A 317 5.02 -1.65 10.78
C SER A 317 4.82 -1.41 9.27
N ALA A 318 3.58 -1.25 8.81
CA ALA A 318 3.22 -0.87 7.45
C ALA A 318 2.99 0.64 7.25
N ALA A 319 3.60 1.50 8.07
CA ALA A 319 3.54 2.96 7.99
C ALA A 319 3.67 3.53 6.57
N VAL A 320 4.61 3.00 5.77
CA VAL A 320 4.80 3.36 4.36
C VAL A 320 3.50 3.17 3.58
N MET A 321 2.86 2.02 3.69
CA MET A 321 1.63 1.71 2.96
C MET A 321 0.46 2.57 3.45
N TRP A 322 0.35 2.84 4.76
CA TRP A 322 -0.69 3.73 5.31
C TRP A 322 -0.58 5.15 4.74
N ASN A 323 0.64 5.69 4.73
CA ASN A 323 0.92 7.02 4.19
C ASN A 323 0.67 7.08 2.67
N LEU A 324 0.97 6.00 1.95
CA LEU A 324 0.65 5.89 0.52
C LEU A 324 -0.85 5.77 0.25
N ALA A 325 -1.61 5.06 1.08
CA ALA A 325 -3.06 4.98 0.94
C ALA A 325 -3.70 6.38 1.01
N GLU A 326 -3.24 7.21 1.94
CA GLU A 326 -3.68 8.61 2.05
C GLU A 326 -3.32 9.44 0.82
N ALA A 327 -2.16 9.20 0.20
CA ALA A 327 -1.80 9.79 -1.09
C ALA A 327 -2.77 9.35 -2.19
N PHE A 328 -3.05 8.04 -2.27
CA PHE A 328 -3.87 7.43 -3.31
C PHE A 328 -5.35 7.84 -3.28
N PHE A 329 -5.84 8.40 -2.17
CA PHE A 329 -7.14 9.08 -2.15
C PHE A 329 -7.26 10.22 -3.17
N GLN A 330 -6.13 10.79 -3.62
CA GLN A 330 -6.12 11.86 -4.62
C GLN A 330 -6.11 11.35 -6.06
N LEU A 331 -6.00 10.04 -6.30
CA LEU A 331 -5.97 9.46 -7.65
C LEU A 331 -7.21 9.85 -8.49
N PRO A 332 -8.45 9.85 -7.98
CA PRO A 332 -9.61 10.31 -8.75
C PRO A 332 -9.46 11.76 -9.24
N SER A 333 -8.99 12.66 -8.37
CA SER A 333 -8.74 14.06 -8.72
C SER A 333 -7.61 14.20 -9.73
N TYR A 334 -6.54 13.42 -9.59
CA TYR A 334 -5.45 13.35 -10.57
C TYR A 334 -5.95 12.92 -11.97
N PHE A 335 -6.77 11.87 -12.06
CA PHE A 335 -7.35 11.43 -13.34
C PHE A 335 -8.27 12.49 -13.94
N ARG A 336 -9.08 13.19 -13.12
CA ARG A 336 -9.93 14.29 -13.60
C ARG A 336 -9.13 15.47 -14.10
N PHE A 337 -8.09 15.87 -13.37
CA PHE A 337 -7.21 16.98 -13.73
C PHE A 337 -6.54 16.75 -15.08
N LYS A 338 -6.00 15.55 -15.31
CA LYS A 338 -5.30 15.22 -16.58
C LYS A 338 -6.26 15.00 -17.75
N LEU A 339 -7.47 14.50 -17.51
CA LEU A 339 -8.51 14.36 -18.56
C LEU A 339 -9.11 15.71 -19.01
N ALA A 340 -8.93 16.78 -18.22
CA ALA A 340 -9.52 18.09 -18.48
C ALA A 340 -8.74 18.99 -19.48
N ILE A 341 -7.68 18.51 -20.14
CA ILE A 341 -7.10 19.23 -21.29
C ILE A 341 -8.01 19.02 -22.49
N SER A 342 -8.82 20.02 -22.82
CA SER A 342 -9.79 19.90 -23.91
C SER A 342 -9.09 19.64 -25.25
N ARG A 343 -9.70 18.78 -26.08
CA ARG A 343 -9.24 18.56 -27.46
C ARG A 343 -9.17 19.87 -28.28
N SER A 344 -9.94 20.90 -27.90
CA SER A 344 -9.87 22.21 -28.55
C SER A 344 -8.58 22.96 -28.18
N VAL A 345 -8.11 22.88 -26.93
CA VAL A 345 -6.82 23.47 -26.51
C VAL A 345 -5.64 22.79 -27.22
N VAL A 346 -5.68 21.46 -27.38
CA VAL A 346 -4.66 20.69 -28.13
C VAL A 346 -4.69 21.03 -29.63
N LYS A 347 -5.88 21.22 -30.22
CA LYS A 347 -5.99 21.67 -31.62
C LYS A 347 -5.53 23.11 -31.83
N LEU A 348 -5.74 23.99 -30.86
CA LEU A 348 -5.35 25.40 -30.92
C LEU A 348 -3.85 25.61 -30.68
N SER A 349 -3.18 24.74 -29.93
CA SER A 349 -1.75 24.87 -29.61
C SER A 349 -0.81 24.42 -30.72
N GLY A 350 -1.32 23.77 -31.78
CA GLY A 350 -0.50 23.23 -32.87
C GLY A 350 0.42 22.08 -32.46
N MET A 351 0.37 21.64 -31.19
CA MET A 351 1.15 20.50 -30.72
C MET A 351 0.51 19.19 -31.17
N PRO A 352 1.31 18.16 -31.51
CA PRO A 352 0.77 16.84 -31.79
C PRO A 352 -0.05 16.37 -30.59
N SER A 353 -1.28 15.91 -30.84
CA SER A 353 -2.10 15.32 -29.78
C SER A 353 -1.29 14.22 -29.10
N PRO A 354 -1.21 14.19 -27.76
CA PRO A 354 -0.54 13.10 -27.07
C PRO A 354 -1.19 11.81 -27.56
N LYS A 355 -0.39 10.94 -28.17
CA LYS A 355 -0.86 9.60 -28.52
C LYS A 355 -1.22 8.95 -27.19
N THR A 356 -2.52 8.85 -26.88
CA THR A 356 -2.99 7.92 -25.86
C THR A 356 -2.56 6.54 -26.32
N GLN A 357 -1.43 6.04 -25.80
CA GLN A 357 -1.12 4.63 -25.96
C GLN A 357 -2.30 3.87 -25.35
N LYS A 358 -2.82 2.92 -26.13
CA LYS A 358 -3.89 2.04 -25.63
C LYS A 358 -3.30 1.30 -24.44
N GLY A 359 -3.93 1.44 -23.27
CA GLY A 359 -3.50 0.84 -22.02
C GLY A 359 -3.21 -0.65 -22.15
N GLY A 360 -2.37 -1.15 -21.24
CA GLY A 360 -1.77 -2.48 -21.28
C GLY A 360 -2.77 -3.64 -21.43
N GLN A 361 -2.30 -4.74 -22.01
CA GLN A 361 -3.05 -5.99 -22.09
C GLN A 361 -3.18 -6.60 -20.70
N GLY A 362 -4.39 -6.55 -20.14
CA GLY A 362 -4.79 -7.45 -19.07
C GLY A 362 -4.60 -8.90 -19.53
N ILE A 363 -3.81 -9.69 -18.79
CA ILE A 363 -3.60 -11.10 -19.10
C ILE A 363 -4.92 -11.84 -18.86
N GLY A 364 -5.64 -12.14 -19.94
CA GLY A 364 -6.66 -13.18 -20.05
C GLY A 364 -7.86 -13.07 -19.10
N ALA A 365 -8.89 -12.31 -19.49
CA ALA A 365 -10.25 -12.80 -19.77
C ALA A 365 -11.21 -11.60 -19.97
N ARG A 366 -11.60 -11.39 -21.24
CA ARG A 366 -12.44 -10.30 -21.77
C ARG A 366 -11.72 -8.95 -21.87
N TYR A 367 -11.82 -8.31 -23.03
CA TYR A 367 -11.33 -6.94 -23.24
C TYR A 367 -12.07 -6.00 -22.28
N LYS A 368 -11.32 -5.32 -21.41
CA LYS A 368 -11.84 -4.27 -20.53
C LYS A 368 -11.13 -2.95 -20.85
N HIS A 369 -11.87 -1.86 -20.89
CA HIS A 369 -11.30 -0.54 -21.13
C HIS A 369 -10.59 -0.09 -19.85
N VAL A 370 -9.28 0.10 -19.93
CA VAL A 370 -8.44 0.58 -18.83
C VAL A 370 -8.04 2.02 -19.15
N SER A 371 -8.39 2.95 -18.27
CA SER A 371 -7.98 4.35 -18.41
C SER A 371 -6.51 4.47 -18.03
N ALA A 372 -5.65 4.89 -18.95
CA ALA A 372 -4.21 4.99 -18.72
C ALA A 372 -3.72 6.44 -18.86
N ILE A 373 -2.86 6.88 -17.95
CA ILE A 373 -2.07 8.12 -18.08
C ILE A 373 -0.59 7.73 -18.10
N GLU A 374 0.05 7.96 -19.24
CA GLU A 374 1.49 7.81 -19.44
C GLU A 374 2.10 9.17 -19.80
N THR A 375 3.29 9.44 -19.28
CA THR A 375 4.09 10.62 -19.63
C THR A 375 5.37 10.15 -20.33
N SER A 376 5.71 10.77 -21.47
CA SER A 376 6.90 10.41 -22.25
C SER A 376 8.20 11.00 -21.71
N ASP A 377 8.13 11.99 -20.83
CA ASP A 377 9.28 12.70 -20.26
C ASP A 377 9.09 12.88 -18.75
N ALA A 378 9.37 11.84 -17.97
CA ALA A 378 9.52 11.98 -16.52
C ALA A 378 10.95 12.48 -16.24
N GLY A 379 11.07 13.65 -15.62
CA GLY A 379 12.34 14.25 -15.24
C GLY A 379 13.25 13.32 -14.42
N ASN A 380 14.55 13.54 -14.51
CA ASN A 380 15.64 12.71 -13.99
C ASN A 380 15.72 12.58 -12.44
N SER A 381 14.69 12.91 -11.66
CA SER A 381 14.79 12.85 -10.20
C SER A 381 14.82 11.39 -9.73
N ILE A 382 15.96 10.95 -9.20
CA ILE A 382 16.17 9.59 -8.67
C ILE A 382 15.27 9.33 -7.45
N VAL A 383 15.03 10.36 -6.64
CA VAL A 383 14.23 10.30 -5.42
C VAL A 383 13.20 11.42 -5.42
N ARG A 384 11.94 11.06 -5.14
CA ARG A 384 10.85 11.99 -4.83
C ARG A 384 10.42 11.80 -3.38
N SER A 385 9.72 12.77 -2.80
CA SER A 385 9.15 12.64 -1.46
C SER A 385 7.72 13.15 -1.42
N TYR A 386 6.92 12.57 -0.55
CA TYR A 386 5.55 12.98 -0.24
C TYR A 386 5.34 12.92 1.26
N THR A 387 4.69 13.94 1.83
CA THR A 387 4.37 13.98 3.26
C THR A 387 2.88 13.78 3.46
N SER A 388 2.52 12.69 4.12
CA SER A 388 1.14 12.31 4.38
C SER A 388 0.45 13.27 5.36
N PRO A 389 -0.87 13.52 5.21
CA PRO A 389 -1.64 14.27 6.21
C PRO A 389 -1.70 13.53 7.57
N HIS A 390 -1.45 12.22 7.58
CA HIS A 390 -1.42 11.35 8.76
C HIS A 390 -2.77 11.35 9.47
N LEU A 391 -3.78 10.84 8.77
CA LEU A 391 -5.16 10.84 9.23
C LEU A 391 -5.28 10.12 10.57
N ALA A 392 -6.01 10.74 11.48
CA ALA A 392 -6.25 10.19 12.80
C ALA A 392 -7.15 8.95 12.72
N VAL A 393 -6.96 8.04 13.67
CA VAL A 393 -7.88 6.90 13.87
C VAL A 393 -8.98 7.32 14.82
N TYR A 394 -10.19 6.85 14.56
CA TYR A 394 -11.32 7.07 15.43
C TYR A 394 -11.21 6.17 16.68
N THR A 395 -11.04 6.77 17.87
CA THR A 395 -10.84 6.06 19.15
C THR A 395 -12.08 6.02 20.06
N GLU A 396 -13.10 6.82 19.76
CA GLU A 396 -14.25 7.06 20.65
C GLU A 396 -15.43 6.11 20.41
N GLY A 397 -15.12 4.81 20.34
CA GLY A 397 -16.08 3.74 20.10
C GLY A 397 -15.79 2.93 18.83
N TYR A 398 -16.49 1.81 18.73
CA TYR A 398 -16.38 0.87 17.62
C TYR A 398 -17.73 0.20 17.32
N TRP A 399 -17.83 -0.40 16.13
CA TRP A 399 -18.96 -1.25 15.78
C TRP A 399 -18.75 -2.66 16.33
N ARG A 400 -19.62 -3.09 17.25
CA ARG A 400 -19.69 -4.49 17.69
C ARG A 400 -20.72 -5.22 16.86
N ARG A 401 -20.40 -6.43 16.41
CA ARG A 401 -21.36 -7.24 15.66
C ARG A 401 -22.41 -7.86 16.56
N LEU A 402 -23.59 -8.05 16.00
CA LEU A 402 -24.65 -8.83 16.59
C LEU A 402 -25.08 -9.90 15.60
N GLU A 403 -25.89 -10.85 16.05
CA GLU A 403 -26.55 -11.81 15.16
C GLU A 403 -27.27 -11.09 14.00
N PRO A 404 -27.35 -11.67 12.79
CA PRO A 404 -27.88 -10.99 11.60
C PRO A 404 -29.27 -10.34 11.75
N ASN A 405 -30.09 -10.84 12.69
CA ASN A 405 -31.45 -10.37 12.97
C ASN A 405 -31.57 -9.55 14.27
N ALA A 406 -30.47 -9.35 15.00
CA ALA A 406 -30.48 -8.60 16.25
C ALA A 406 -30.45 -7.10 15.98
N ASN A 407 -31.31 -6.36 16.69
CA ASN A 407 -31.32 -4.91 16.64
C ASN A 407 -30.23 -4.35 17.55
N GLY A 408 -29.46 -3.39 17.02
CA GLY A 408 -28.58 -2.53 17.78
C GLY A 408 -28.87 -1.07 17.47
N THR A 409 -27.97 -0.20 17.90
CA THR A 409 -28.08 1.26 17.71
C THR A 409 -26.84 1.82 17.07
N ASP A 410 -26.97 2.81 16.19
CA ASP A 410 -25.83 3.56 15.67
C ASP A 410 -25.31 4.60 16.68
N ARG A 411 -24.34 5.42 16.26
CA ARG A 411 -23.77 6.50 17.09
C ARG A 411 -24.82 7.49 17.59
N GLN A 412 -25.80 7.78 16.74
CA GLN A 412 -26.84 8.76 16.96
C GLN A 412 -28.04 8.16 17.70
N GLY A 413 -28.00 6.85 17.99
CA GLY A 413 -29.07 6.12 18.67
C GLY A 413 -30.16 5.62 17.73
N ASN A 414 -30.01 5.74 16.41
CA ASN A 414 -30.97 5.18 15.47
C ASN A 414 -30.83 3.65 15.44
N SER A 415 -31.95 2.96 15.22
CA SER A 415 -31.93 1.51 15.13
C SER A 415 -31.20 1.03 13.88
N VAL A 416 -30.26 0.11 14.08
CA VAL A 416 -29.54 -0.60 13.02
C VAL A 416 -29.61 -2.10 13.31
N VAL A 417 -29.44 -2.95 12.31
CA VAL A 417 -29.65 -4.40 12.45
C VAL A 417 -28.36 -5.15 12.12
N GLY A 418 -27.99 -6.11 12.97
CA GLY A 418 -26.79 -6.93 12.83
C GLY A 418 -25.51 -6.34 13.43
N ARG A 419 -25.59 -5.14 14.02
CA ARG A 419 -24.47 -4.50 14.72
C ARG A 419 -24.99 -3.47 15.72
N THR A 420 -24.15 -3.09 16.67
CA THR A 420 -24.42 -1.98 17.58
C THR A 420 -23.15 -1.16 17.77
N TRP A 421 -23.31 0.15 17.85
CA TRP A 421 -22.25 1.06 18.23
C TRP A 421 -21.96 0.91 19.71
N VAL A 422 -20.70 0.66 20.06
CA VAL A 422 -20.22 0.61 21.44
C VAL A 422 -19.41 1.87 21.69
N LYS A 423 -19.84 2.68 22.66
CA LYS A 423 -19.06 3.82 23.14
C LYS A 423 -17.93 3.29 24.03
N SER A 424 -16.70 3.55 23.64
CA SER A 424 -15.47 3.21 24.36
C SER A 424 -14.41 4.28 24.07
N HIS A 425 -13.29 4.26 24.80
CA HIS A 425 -12.12 5.09 24.51
C HIS A 425 -10.92 4.15 24.31
N ASP A 426 -10.69 3.78 23.06
CA ASP A 426 -9.67 2.81 22.66
C ASP A 426 -8.38 3.52 22.21
N GLU A 427 -7.71 4.19 23.16
CA GLU A 427 -6.49 4.98 22.90
C GLU A 427 -5.35 4.15 22.29
N TRP A 428 -5.34 2.83 22.51
CA TRP A 428 -4.35 1.93 21.90
C TRP A 428 -4.40 1.93 20.36
N ARG A 429 -5.53 2.35 19.76
CA ARG A 429 -5.73 2.47 18.31
C ARG A 429 -5.15 3.76 17.74
N ALA A 430 -4.82 4.73 18.58
CA ALA A 430 -4.27 6.00 18.14
C ALA A 430 -2.94 5.79 17.41
N ARG A 431 -2.76 6.49 16.29
CA ARG A 431 -1.51 6.43 15.54
C ARG A 431 -0.42 7.19 16.27
N PRO A 432 0.80 6.62 16.38
CA PRO A 432 1.93 7.37 16.92
C PRO A 432 2.23 8.59 16.04
N ASN A 433 2.76 9.65 16.65
CA ASN A 433 3.16 10.86 15.93
C ASN A 433 4.55 10.65 15.32
N GLU A 434 4.64 9.82 14.28
CA GLU A 434 5.91 9.39 13.68
C GLU A 434 5.92 9.59 12.15
N GLN A 435 7.02 9.19 11.51
CA GLN A 435 7.43 9.56 10.14
C GLN A 435 6.30 9.54 9.10
N ARG A 436 5.99 10.72 8.58
CA ARG A 436 4.90 10.96 7.61
C ARG A 436 5.40 11.03 6.17
N THR A 437 6.71 11.22 5.99
CA THR A 437 7.33 11.41 4.69
C THR A 437 7.71 10.07 4.09
N VAL A 438 7.15 9.78 2.93
CA VAL A 438 7.50 8.62 2.09
C VAL A 438 8.41 9.10 0.98
N TYR A 439 9.55 8.43 0.83
CA TYR A 439 10.47 8.59 -0.28
C TYR A 439 10.15 7.56 -1.36
N ILE A 440 10.19 8.00 -2.62
CA ILE A 440 9.95 7.19 -3.80
C ILE A 440 11.26 7.13 -4.57
N LYS A 441 11.86 5.94 -4.70
CA LYS A 441 13.09 5.72 -5.46
C LYS A 441 12.76 5.09 -6.81
N SER A 442 13.34 5.61 -7.89
CA SER A 442 13.26 4.97 -9.20
C SER A 442 14.47 4.06 -9.43
N SER A 443 14.23 2.75 -9.52
CA SER A 443 15.29 1.78 -9.84
C SER A 443 15.79 1.95 -11.28
N ILE A 444 14.90 2.29 -12.21
CA ILE A 444 15.27 2.61 -13.60
C ILE A 444 16.15 3.86 -13.66
N ALA A 445 15.80 4.95 -12.96
CA ALA A 445 16.64 6.15 -12.96
C ALA A 445 18.01 5.88 -12.33
N ALA A 446 18.04 5.10 -11.25
CA ALA A 446 19.28 4.65 -10.62
C ALA A 446 20.14 3.79 -11.58
N ALA A 447 19.53 2.82 -12.27
CA ALA A 447 20.23 1.96 -13.23
C ALA A 447 20.69 2.72 -14.48
N LYS A 448 19.89 3.67 -14.99
CA LYS A 448 20.28 4.55 -16.12
C LYS A 448 21.46 5.43 -15.74
N LEU A 449 21.50 5.97 -14.53
CA LEU A 449 22.65 6.73 -14.05
C LEU A 449 23.89 5.83 -14.00
N GLN A 450 23.80 4.66 -13.37
CA GLN A 450 24.92 3.70 -13.33
C GLN A 450 25.38 3.31 -14.74
N ALA A 451 24.46 3.01 -15.67
CA ALA A 451 24.80 2.68 -17.04
C ALA A 451 25.43 3.87 -17.80
N SER A 452 24.94 5.09 -17.57
CA SER A 452 25.56 6.31 -18.10
C SER A 452 26.97 6.49 -17.55
N GLU A 453 27.20 6.21 -16.27
CA GLU A 453 28.54 6.25 -15.66
C GLU A 453 29.48 5.21 -16.28
N TYR A 454 29.00 3.99 -16.53
CA TYR A 454 29.78 2.96 -17.23
C TYR A 454 30.04 3.31 -18.70
N LEU A 455 29.06 3.90 -19.40
CA LEU A 455 29.20 4.36 -20.79
C LEU A 455 30.15 5.56 -20.90
N ASP A 456 30.09 6.51 -19.97
CA ASP A 456 31.02 7.64 -19.88
C ASP A 456 32.43 7.15 -19.52
N ALA A 457 32.55 6.15 -18.63
CA ALA A 457 33.83 5.50 -18.33
C ALA A 457 34.39 4.75 -19.56
N ALA A 458 33.54 4.09 -20.34
CA ALA A 458 33.92 3.42 -21.58
C ALA A 458 34.30 4.43 -22.68
N GLN A 459 33.58 5.55 -22.81
CA GLN A 459 33.91 6.62 -23.74
C GLN A 459 35.20 7.37 -23.34
N ARG A 460 35.52 7.45 -22.04
CA ARG A 460 36.82 7.97 -21.56
C ARG A 460 37.98 7.05 -21.93
N LEU A 461 37.78 5.73 -21.95
CA LEU A 461 38.78 4.78 -22.46
C LEU A 461 39.01 4.89 -23.97
N ASP A 462 37.99 5.29 -24.74
CA ASP A 462 38.09 5.50 -26.19
C ASP A 462 38.60 6.91 -26.58
N LYS A 463 38.38 7.92 -25.73
CA LYS A 463 38.86 9.30 -25.92
C LYS A 463 40.31 9.54 -25.52
N ASP A 464 40.97 8.58 -24.86
CA ASP A 464 42.39 8.69 -24.44
C ASP A 464 43.40 8.61 -25.60
N LYS A 465 42.94 8.78 -26.85
CA LYS A 465 43.79 8.99 -28.04
C LYS A 465 43.69 10.36 -28.70
N THR A 466 42.84 11.30 -28.24
CA THR A 466 42.86 12.63 -28.87
C THR A 466 42.46 13.78 -27.92
N THR A 467 43.52 14.46 -27.44
CA THR A 467 43.64 15.89 -27.08
C THR A 467 42.85 16.49 -25.90
N LEU A 468 43.64 17.03 -24.97
CA LEU A 468 43.33 17.94 -23.85
C LEU A 468 42.89 19.35 -24.28
N SER A 469 41.98 19.96 -23.50
CA SER A 469 41.87 21.42 -23.20
C SER A 469 40.74 21.64 -22.14
N GLU A 470 41.09 21.93 -20.88
CA GLU A 470 40.89 23.18 -20.08
C GLU A 470 39.54 23.23 -19.30
N LYS A 471 39.48 22.77 -18.02
CA LYS A 471 39.87 23.36 -16.71
C LYS A 471 38.80 24.26 -16.03
N ASP A 472 37.67 23.66 -15.65
CA ASP A 472 36.83 24.11 -14.52
C ASP A 472 36.77 22.99 -13.46
N GLY A 473 36.65 23.33 -12.18
CA GLY A 473 36.46 22.36 -11.10
C GLY A 473 35.23 22.66 -10.25
N VAL A 474 34.93 21.78 -9.29
CA VAL A 474 33.64 21.76 -8.58
C VAL A 474 33.85 21.90 -7.07
N LEU A 475 33.11 22.82 -6.46
CA LEU A 475 32.86 22.86 -5.01
C LEU A 475 31.64 21.99 -4.71
N TYR A 476 31.70 21.14 -3.70
CA TYR A 476 30.60 20.25 -3.32
C TYR A 476 30.24 20.38 -1.85
N VAL A 477 29.00 20.00 -1.57
CA VAL A 477 28.48 19.71 -0.24
C VAL A 477 28.02 18.25 -0.24
N MET A 478 28.46 17.47 0.74
CA MET A 478 28.07 16.06 0.89
C MET A 478 27.75 15.73 2.34
N ARG A 479 26.93 14.71 2.58
CA ARG A 479 26.57 14.24 3.92
C ARG A 479 26.66 12.72 4.03
N CYS A 480 27.01 12.22 5.21
CA CYS A 480 26.91 10.81 5.55
C CYS A 480 25.57 10.60 6.27
N LEU A 481 24.74 9.67 5.77
CA LEU A 481 23.39 9.46 6.30
C LEU A 481 23.36 8.94 7.75
N ALA A 482 24.46 8.35 8.23
CA ALA A 482 24.57 7.90 9.63
C ALA A 482 24.78 9.06 10.63
N MET A 483 25.05 10.28 10.16
CA MET A 483 25.16 11.45 11.03
C MET A 483 23.76 11.97 11.34
N LYS A 484 23.34 11.85 12.61
CA LYS A 484 21.97 12.20 13.08
C LYS A 484 21.65 13.70 12.99
N ASP A 485 22.67 14.54 12.99
CA ASP A 485 22.55 15.99 12.86
C ASP A 485 22.79 16.43 11.41
N GLU A 486 22.31 17.61 11.01
CA GLU A 486 22.64 18.25 9.73
C GLU A 486 24.11 18.67 9.68
N VAL A 487 24.97 17.68 9.45
CA VAL A 487 26.41 17.81 9.35
C VAL A 487 26.81 17.57 7.90
N TYR A 488 27.42 18.61 7.32
CA TYR A 488 27.83 18.64 5.94
C TYR A 488 29.34 18.68 5.83
N LYS A 489 29.90 17.89 4.92
CA LYS A 489 31.27 18.06 4.44
C LYS A 489 31.26 18.97 3.22
N VAL A 490 32.01 20.05 3.29
CA VAL A 490 32.22 20.96 2.15
C VAL A 490 33.65 20.80 1.65
N GLY A 491 33.83 20.61 0.35
CA GLY A 491 35.17 20.67 -0.22
C GLY A 491 35.18 20.82 -1.74
N CYS A 492 36.36 20.74 -2.36
CA CYS A 492 36.48 20.85 -3.82
C CYS A 492 37.17 19.67 -4.51
N THR A 493 36.97 19.57 -5.82
CA THR A 493 37.63 18.58 -6.68
C THR A 493 37.78 19.11 -8.11
N SER A 494 38.84 18.68 -8.81
CA SER A 494 39.00 18.89 -10.26
C SER A 494 38.26 17.85 -11.11
N LYS A 495 37.65 16.85 -10.46
CA LYS A 495 36.74 15.86 -11.05
C LYS A 495 35.29 16.21 -10.72
N SER A 496 34.34 15.28 -10.85
CA SER A 496 32.98 15.46 -10.34
C SER A 496 32.88 15.27 -8.82
N ALA A 497 31.90 15.93 -8.20
CA ALA A 497 31.57 15.77 -6.78
C ALA A 497 31.27 14.30 -6.42
N ASP A 498 30.59 13.58 -7.33
CA ASP A 498 30.21 12.18 -7.13
C ASP A 498 31.42 11.24 -7.07
N HIS A 499 32.43 11.46 -7.93
CA HIS A 499 33.67 10.70 -7.88
C HIS A 499 34.38 10.91 -6.54
N ARG A 500 34.35 12.13 -6.00
CA ARG A 500 34.96 12.43 -4.71
C ARG A 500 34.18 11.83 -3.55
N ALA A 501 32.85 11.79 -3.64
CA ALA A 501 32.00 11.12 -2.65
C ALA A 501 32.26 9.61 -2.61
N GLN A 502 32.45 8.96 -3.76
CA GLN A 502 32.79 7.53 -3.84
C GLN A 502 34.18 7.23 -3.26
N GLU A 503 35.19 8.03 -3.61
CA GLU A 503 36.54 7.91 -3.02
C GLU A 503 36.47 7.99 -1.49
N LEU A 504 35.76 8.99 -0.95
CA LEU A 504 35.63 9.17 0.51
C LEU A 504 34.79 8.09 1.17
N SER A 505 33.79 7.53 0.47
CA SER A 505 32.94 6.45 0.96
C SER A 505 33.65 5.09 1.02
N SER A 506 34.71 4.91 0.22
CA SER A 506 35.53 3.68 0.22
C SER A 506 36.49 3.56 1.41
N ALA A 507 36.68 4.66 2.17
CA ALA A 507 37.55 4.65 3.34
C ALA A 507 36.90 3.90 4.53
N THR A 508 37.67 3.05 5.20
CA THR A 508 37.24 2.14 6.29
C THR A 508 36.76 2.83 7.59
N GLY A 509 36.62 4.16 7.57
CA GLY A 509 36.23 4.98 8.72
C GLY A 509 34.87 5.67 8.57
N VAL A 510 34.06 5.35 7.56
CA VAL A 510 32.76 5.99 7.31
C VAL A 510 31.61 4.99 7.55
N PRO A 511 30.67 5.25 8.48
CA PRO A 511 29.59 4.31 8.81
C PRO A 511 28.57 4.07 7.69
N THR A 512 28.43 5.01 6.77
CA THR A 512 27.55 4.94 5.60
C THR A 512 28.13 5.82 4.50
N ALA A 513 27.89 5.49 3.23
CA ALA A 513 28.41 6.26 2.11
C ALA A 513 28.05 7.75 2.19
N PHE A 514 28.96 8.61 1.75
CA PHE A 514 28.71 10.03 1.52
C PHE A 514 27.84 10.21 0.28
N VAL A 515 26.82 11.05 0.39
CA VAL A 515 25.92 11.45 -0.70
C VAL A 515 26.13 12.93 -0.97
N VAL A 516 26.29 13.30 -2.24
CA VAL A 516 26.37 14.71 -2.66
C VAL A 516 24.99 15.34 -2.51
N VAL A 517 24.95 16.46 -1.80
CA VAL A 517 23.74 17.25 -1.57
C VAL A 517 23.58 18.30 -2.66
N GLU A 518 24.67 19.01 -2.97
CA GLU A 518 24.71 20.02 -4.05
C GLU A 518 26.17 20.30 -4.45
N SER A 519 26.36 20.87 -5.65
CA SER A 519 27.68 21.24 -6.13
C SER A 519 27.64 22.46 -7.06
N TRP A 520 28.73 23.22 -7.10
CA TRP A 520 28.86 24.47 -7.87
C TRP A 520 30.15 24.44 -8.68
N GLN A 521 30.04 24.73 -9.99
CA GLN A 521 31.20 24.88 -10.86
C GLN A 521 31.85 26.26 -10.65
N HIS A 522 33.18 26.27 -10.53
CA HIS A 522 33.95 27.49 -10.39
C HIS A 522 35.32 27.36 -11.07
N PRO A 523 35.82 28.39 -11.77
CA PRO A 523 37.15 28.36 -12.41
C PRO A 523 38.30 28.19 -11.41
N ASN A 524 38.11 28.67 -10.18
CA ASN A 524 39.06 28.50 -9.08
C ASN A 524 38.35 27.89 -7.85
N PRO A 525 38.10 26.57 -7.82
CA PRO A 525 37.30 25.94 -6.77
C PRO A 525 38.06 25.86 -5.44
N GLN A 526 39.39 25.83 -5.46
CA GLN A 526 40.25 25.85 -4.27
C GLN A 526 40.19 27.22 -3.55
N GLY A 527 40.23 28.31 -4.33
CA GLY A 527 40.06 29.66 -3.78
C GLY A 527 38.67 29.84 -3.16
N LEU A 528 37.64 29.35 -3.85
CA LEU A 528 36.25 29.38 -3.36
C LEU A 528 36.06 28.54 -2.09
N GLU A 529 36.61 27.32 -2.04
CA GLU A 529 36.59 26.45 -0.86
C GLU A 529 37.17 27.14 0.36
N LYS A 530 38.32 27.81 0.21
CA LYS A 530 38.98 28.54 1.29
C LYS A 530 38.11 29.69 1.81
N GLY A 531 37.46 30.45 0.93
CA GLY A 531 36.55 31.53 1.31
C GLY A 531 35.32 31.00 2.05
N VAL A 532 34.69 29.96 1.51
CA VAL A 532 33.54 29.27 2.12
C VAL A 532 33.91 28.69 3.49
N HIS A 533 35.05 28.03 3.62
CA HIS A 533 35.52 27.46 4.90
C HIS A 533 35.77 28.53 5.96
N ALA A 534 36.21 29.73 5.58
CA ALA A 534 36.38 30.84 6.51
C ALA A 534 35.04 31.40 7.00
N MET A 535 34.03 31.49 6.12
CA MET A 535 32.68 31.89 6.51
C MET A 535 31.97 30.84 7.37
N LEU A 536 32.25 29.56 7.14
CA LEU A 536 31.66 28.44 7.87
C LEU A 536 32.39 28.07 9.17
N ASP A 537 33.51 28.74 9.49
CA ASP A 537 34.33 28.42 10.66
C ASP A 537 33.56 28.39 12.00
N PRO A 538 32.60 29.31 12.28
CA PRO A 538 31.78 29.26 13.48
C PRO A 538 30.92 27.98 13.62
N TYR A 539 30.65 27.30 12.51
CA TYR A 539 29.82 26.09 12.45
C TYR A 539 30.67 24.81 12.36
N ARG A 540 32.01 24.91 12.40
CA ARG A 540 32.93 23.79 12.21
C ARG A 540 32.88 22.81 13.38
N VAL A 541 32.64 21.53 13.10
CA VAL A 541 32.49 20.46 14.10
C VAL A 541 33.84 20.05 14.70
N ASN A 542 34.90 20.09 13.90
CA ASN A 542 36.26 19.74 14.32
C ASN A 542 37.28 20.62 13.59
N GLN A 543 38.18 21.25 14.34
CA GLN A 543 39.18 22.17 13.80
C GLN A 543 40.12 21.53 12.76
N GLY A 544 40.34 20.21 12.81
CA GLY A 544 41.16 19.47 11.85
C GLY A 544 40.39 18.87 10.67
N ARG A 545 39.08 19.10 10.54
CA ARG A 545 38.27 18.52 9.46
C ARG A 545 37.23 19.51 8.91
N GLU A 546 36.84 19.30 7.65
CA GLU A 546 35.96 20.21 6.90
C GLU A 546 34.48 19.79 7.05
N PHE A 547 34.03 19.60 8.28
CA PHE A 547 32.64 19.25 8.60
C PHE A 547 31.98 20.40 9.36
N PHE A 548 30.77 20.76 8.96
CA PHE A 548 30.05 21.92 9.46
C PHE A 548 28.62 21.55 9.86
N LYS A 549 28.17 22.01 11.03
CA LYS A 549 26.84 21.73 11.60
C LYS A 549 25.94 22.97 11.53
N LEU A 550 25.02 22.99 10.58
CA LEU A 550 24.05 24.07 10.35
C LEU A 550 22.94 23.60 9.41
N GLN A 551 21.82 24.31 9.40
CA GLN A 551 20.71 24.02 8.49
C GLN A 551 21.11 24.22 7.03
N TYR A 552 20.72 23.33 6.14
CA TYR A 552 21.13 23.40 4.74
C TYR A 552 20.78 24.72 4.02
N PRO A 553 19.61 25.35 4.21
CA PRO A 553 19.31 26.65 3.60
C PRO A 553 20.31 27.75 4.00
N GLU A 554 20.81 27.71 5.24
CA GLU A 554 21.81 28.67 5.74
C GLU A 554 23.19 28.39 5.16
N LEU A 555 23.60 27.10 5.08
CA LEU A 555 24.81 26.66 4.40
C LEU A 555 24.82 27.12 2.93
N LYS A 556 23.73 26.85 2.20
CA LYS A 556 23.58 27.20 0.79
C LYS A 556 23.70 28.71 0.58
N ARG A 557 23.02 29.51 1.41
CA ARG A 557 23.10 30.98 1.36
C ARG A 557 24.53 31.49 1.54
N ILE A 558 25.29 30.91 2.47
CA ILE A 558 26.70 31.30 2.70
C ILE A 558 27.55 30.99 1.47
N ILE A 559 27.38 29.82 0.86
CA ILE A 559 28.12 29.40 -0.33
C ILE A 559 27.78 30.28 -1.53
N GLU A 560 26.50 30.54 -1.78
CA GLU A 560 26.05 31.40 -2.89
C GLU A 560 26.56 32.84 -2.73
N THR A 561 26.56 33.38 -1.51
CA THR A 561 27.11 34.71 -1.22
C THR A 561 28.61 34.79 -1.55
N GLU A 562 29.39 33.76 -1.20
CA GLU A 562 30.83 33.75 -1.51
C GLU A 562 31.09 33.50 -3.00
N ILE A 563 30.24 32.73 -3.70
CA ILE A 563 30.30 32.59 -5.16
C ILE A 563 30.06 33.94 -5.85
N GLU A 564 29.05 34.71 -5.41
CA GLU A 564 28.79 36.05 -5.93
C GLU A 564 29.96 37.00 -5.67
N ARG A 565 30.53 36.98 -4.46
CA ARG A 565 31.71 37.77 -4.11
C ARG A 565 32.95 37.40 -4.93
N ALA A 566 33.19 36.11 -5.14
CA ALA A 566 34.31 35.59 -5.92
C ALA A 566 34.17 35.95 -7.41
N ARG A 567 32.95 35.95 -7.95
CA ARG A 567 32.65 36.43 -9.31
C ARG A 567 32.94 37.91 -9.49
N HIS A 568 32.68 38.75 -8.49
CA HIS A 568 33.03 40.17 -8.53
C HIS A 568 34.53 40.46 -8.48
N HIS A 569 35.36 39.56 -7.90
CA HIS A 569 36.82 39.69 -7.92
C HIS A 569 37.47 39.21 -9.22
N ILE A 570 36.80 38.37 -10.01
CA ILE A 570 37.29 37.89 -11.31
C ILE A 570 37.02 38.91 -12.44
N GLY A 571 36.07 39.84 -12.24
CA GLY A 571 35.71 40.90 -13.19
C GLY A 571 36.34 42.27 -12.95
N GLY A 572 37.24 42.42 -11.98
CA GLY A 572 37.99 43.65 -11.73
C GLY A 572 39.46 43.48 -12.10
N GLU A 573 39.87 43.96 -13.28
CA GLU A 573 41.28 44.17 -13.58
C GLU A 573 41.85 45.28 -12.65
N PRO A 574 43.11 45.16 -12.17
CA PRO A 574 43.81 46.24 -11.50
C PRO A 574 44.15 47.40 -12.44
#